data_AF-A0A0J8R503-F1
#
_entry.id   AF-A0A0J8R503-F1
#
_cell.length_a   1.000
_cell.length_b   1.000
_cell.length_c   1.000
_cell.angle_alpha   90.00
_cell.angle_beta   90.00
_cell.angle_gamma   90.00
#
_symmetry.space_group_name_H-M   'P 1'
#
loop_
_entity.id
_entity.type
_entity.pdbx_description
1 polymer ?
#
loop_
_entity_poly.entity_id
_entity_poly.type
_entity_poly.pdbx_seq_one_letter_code
_entity_poly.pdbx_strand_id
1 'polypeptide(L)'
;MSCTIIIVYPRRRIMPPESILFYVIFSSLHSSEHLFGLLQKDRITLAMLLAQASPYQMDRSIIDDILDPTLEGWDVSTAPKAKDIVMSKASQMVVFKNIIPTIEEEIWEQFFTEEIAENFVPSVWEDSTEAFDRQLRSLLLVKLFRMDRFVPAAENFVVTLFGRSLFEDSGDLKEVVDQVTATTPIALSSSPGFDASYKVDGLVERMHATCANIAMGSNEGLESADKAINNAAATGTWVLVKNVHLAPSWLQSLEKRLDSLKPHANFRLFLSMESSPKIPVNLIRASRVLMYEQPAGIRANMKDSLSSLSLRASKPPVEKARIYLLLSFLHAVVQERLRYAPSLGWKGFWEFNDSDYECCAFIIDTWVASVAQGRSNVAPQKFPWDLLRTLITETYGGKIDDAEDLKLLNDLVRTFMTPAAFEDDHKLIPGIEDEILLLPSTTGIREFQRVGEPGCRSENPLRIWGLPWKCREGYFFGL
;
A
#
# COMPACT_ATOMS: atom_id res chain seq x y z
N MET A 1 -1.84 -19.83 6.84
CA MET A 1 -0.87 -20.83 6.32
C MET A 1 0.09 -20.08 5.43
N SER A 2 1.32 -19.97 5.90
CA SER A 2 2.40 -19.15 5.35
C SER A 2 2.61 -19.42 3.87
N CYS A 3 2.63 -18.35 3.07
CA CYS A 3 3.00 -18.42 1.66
C CYS A 3 4.50 -18.69 1.60
N THR A 4 4.89 -19.96 1.69
CA THR A 4 6.26 -20.38 1.39
C THR A 4 6.49 -20.09 -0.09
N ILE A 5 7.19 -18.99 -0.39
CA ILE A 5 7.74 -18.75 -1.72
C ILE A 5 8.78 -19.84 -1.94
N ILE A 6 8.38 -20.87 -2.68
CA ILE A 6 9.23 -21.96 -3.11
C ILE A 6 10.18 -21.41 -4.18
N ILE A 7 11.32 -20.88 -3.75
CA ILE A 7 12.50 -20.76 -4.62
C ILE A 7 13.14 -22.16 -4.69
N VAL A 8 12.63 -23.02 -5.57
CA VAL A 8 13.31 -24.28 -5.91
C VAL A 8 14.40 -23.96 -6.92
N TYR A 9 15.64 -23.84 -6.46
CA TYR A 9 16.79 -24.14 -7.30
C TYR A 9 17.05 -25.65 -7.27
N PRO A 10 17.29 -26.30 -8.43
CA PRO A 10 17.70 -27.68 -8.43
C PRO A 10 19.15 -27.79 -7.93
N ARG A 11 19.34 -28.52 -6.82
CA ARG A 11 20.61 -29.03 -6.28
C ARG A 11 21.63 -27.99 -5.78
N ARG A 12 21.86 -28.06 -4.45
CA ARG A 12 23.04 -27.64 -3.68
C ARG A 12 24.29 -27.31 -4.51
N ARG A 13 24.44 -26.06 -4.94
CA ARG A 13 25.71 -25.35 -5.12
C ARG A 13 25.43 -23.85 -4.98
N ILE A 14 25.71 -23.31 -3.80
CA ILE A 14 25.86 -21.85 -3.62
C ILE A 14 27.04 -21.47 -4.53
N MET A 15 26.78 -20.69 -5.59
CA MET A 15 27.87 -20.21 -6.44
C MET A 15 28.75 -19.25 -5.62
N PRO A 16 30.07 -19.26 -5.84
CA PRO A 16 30.96 -18.36 -5.11
C PRO A 16 30.61 -16.89 -5.42
N PRO A 17 30.64 -16.00 -4.42
CA PRO A 17 30.29 -14.58 -4.55
C PRO A 17 31.18 -13.80 -5.54
N GLU A 18 32.27 -14.40 -6.02
CA GLU A 18 33.20 -13.83 -7.01
C GLU A 18 32.78 -14.09 -8.47
N SER A 19 31.67 -14.78 -8.70
CA SER A 19 31.22 -15.10 -10.07
C SER A 19 30.45 -13.94 -10.70
N ILE A 20 30.85 -13.53 -11.91
CA ILE A 20 30.17 -12.49 -12.73
C ILE A 20 28.68 -12.82 -12.90
N LEU A 21 28.32 -14.11 -12.96
CA LEU A 21 26.94 -14.57 -13.05
C LEU A 21 26.13 -14.26 -11.79
N PHE A 22 26.75 -14.31 -10.60
CA PHE A 22 26.11 -13.88 -9.35
C PHE A 22 25.83 -12.38 -9.38
N TYR A 23 26.80 -11.57 -9.82
CA TYR A 23 26.60 -10.12 -9.98
C TYR A 23 25.52 -9.77 -11.01
N VAL A 24 25.43 -10.49 -12.13
CA VAL A 24 24.40 -10.27 -13.16
C VAL A 24 23.00 -10.68 -12.67
N ILE A 25 22.88 -11.81 -11.97
CA ILE A 25 21.61 -12.27 -11.38
C ILE A 25 21.20 -11.36 -10.22
N PHE A 26 22.15 -10.95 -9.38
CA PHE A 26 21.94 -10.01 -8.28
C PHE A 26 21.54 -8.63 -8.81
N SER A 27 22.19 -8.11 -9.87
CA SER A 27 21.82 -6.85 -10.51
C SER A 27 20.46 -6.93 -11.20
N SER A 28 20.10 -8.10 -11.77
CA SER A 28 18.78 -8.34 -12.36
C SER A 28 17.68 -8.49 -11.30
N LEU A 29 17.99 -9.03 -10.11
CA LEU A 29 17.09 -9.12 -8.96
C LEU A 29 16.97 -7.78 -8.21
N HIS A 30 18.02 -6.94 -8.29
CA HIS A 30 18.06 -5.58 -7.75
C HIS A 30 17.18 -4.62 -8.57
N SER A 31 16.87 -4.95 -9.82
CA SER A 31 15.81 -4.27 -10.56
C SER A 31 14.47 -4.40 -9.81
N SER A 32 13.83 -3.27 -9.50
CA SER A 32 12.54 -3.16 -8.79
C SER A 32 11.41 -4.04 -9.35
N GLU A 33 11.59 -4.52 -10.57
CA GLU A 33 10.71 -5.40 -11.34
C GLU A 33 10.22 -6.67 -10.62
N HIS A 34 11.02 -7.26 -9.73
CA HIS A 34 10.63 -8.48 -9.00
C HIS A 34 9.87 -8.20 -7.69
N LEU A 35 10.01 -6.99 -7.13
CA LEU A 35 9.27 -6.56 -5.94
C LEU A 35 7.82 -6.18 -6.28
N PHE A 36 7.53 -5.88 -7.55
CA PHE A 36 6.18 -5.57 -8.00
C PHE A 36 5.18 -6.71 -7.80
N GLY A 37 5.63 -7.97 -7.76
CA GLY A 37 4.75 -9.13 -7.52
C GLY A 37 4.50 -9.45 -6.03
N LEU A 38 5.07 -8.67 -5.10
CA LEU A 38 5.04 -8.97 -3.67
C LEU A 38 4.19 -7.97 -2.88
N LEU A 39 3.52 -8.49 -1.85
CA LEU A 39 2.85 -7.70 -0.82
C LEU A 39 3.88 -6.84 -0.07
N GLN A 40 3.49 -5.64 0.33
CA GLN A 40 4.36 -4.66 0.99
C GLN A 40 5.04 -5.24 2.23
N LYS A 41 4.31 -6.04 3.01
CA LYS A 41 4.85 -6.75 4.18
C LYS A 41 5.97 -7.74 3.86
N ASP A 42 5.92 -8.37 2.68
CA ASP A 42 6.86 -9.41 2.26
C ASP A 42 8.08 -8.79 1.53
N ARG A 43 7.96 -7.55 1.04
CA ARG A 43 9.06 -6.81 0.39
C ARG A 43 10.24 -6.64 1.33
N ILE A 44 10.00 -6.31 2.60
CA ILE A 44 11.07 -6.12 3.60
C ILE A 44 11.77 -7.44 3.89
N THR A 45 11.02 -8.53 4.07
CA THR A 45 11.60 -9.86 4.27
C THR A 45 12.47 -10.29 3.10
N LEU A 46 11.98 -10.12 1.86
CA LEU A 46 12.80 -10.38 0.68
C LEU A 46 14.03 -9.48 0.63
N ALA A 47 13.87 -8.19 0.92
CA ALA A 47 14.98 -7.24 0.91
C ALA A 47 16.06 -7.59 1.95
N MET A 48 15.67 -8.07 3.13
CA MET A 48 16.60 -8.58 4.15
C MET A 48 17.31 -9.86 3.70
N LEU A 49 16.62 -10.77 3.00
CA LEU A 49 17.24 -11.95 2.40
C LEU A 49 18.21 -11.59 1.27
N LEU A 50 17.87 -10.58 0.45
CA LEU A 50 18.75 -10.03 -0.57
C LEU A 50 19.97 -9.34 0.07
N ALA A 51 19.77 -8.63 1.17
CA ALA A 51 20.86 -8.09 1.97
C ALA A 51 21.79 -9.22 2.41
N GLN A 52 21.27 -10.28 3.02
CA GLN A 52 22.07 -11.44 3.45
C GLN A 52 22.92 -12.04 2.31
N ALA A 53 22.32 -12.17 1.13
CA ALA A 53 22.98 -12.70 -0.06
C ALA A 53 23.94 -11.70 -0.72
N SER A 54 23.90 -10.42 -0.38
CA SER A 54 24.68 -9.38 -1.04
C SER A 54 26.20 -9.56 -0.87
N PRO A 55 26.99 -9.00 -1.80
CA PRO A 55 28.45 -9.04 -1.72
C PRO A 55 29.03 -8.05 -0.70
N TYR A 56 28.22 -7.23 -0.05
CA TYR A 56 28.67 -6.25 0.92
C TYR A 56 29.32 -6.92 2.14
N GLN A 57 30.39 -6.30 2.66
CA GLN A 57 31.05 -6.76 3.88
C GLN A 57 30.20 -6.36 5.08
N MET A 58 29.61 -7.35 5.75
CA MET A 58 28.81 -7.21 6.97
C MET A 58 28.71 -8.54 7.71
N ASP A 59 28.43 -8.47 9.01
CA ASP A 59 28.23 -9.62 9.86
C ASP A 59 26.87 -10.27 9.60
N ARG A 60 26.88 -11.34 8.80
CA ARG A 60 25.67 -12.09 8.43
C ARG A 60 25.01 -12.80 9.60
N SER A 61 25.75 -13.06 10.69
CA SER A 61 25.16 -13.71 11.88
C SER A 61 24.09 -12.82 12.54
N ILE A 62 24.24 -11.50 12.46
CA ILE A 62 23.26 -10.55 12.97
C ILE A 62 21.97 -10.60 12.14
N ILE A 63 22.08 -10.81 10.82
CA ILE A 63 20.90 -11.00 9.96
C ILE A 63 20.20 -12.32 10.28
N ASP A 64 20.96 -13.39 10.56
CA ASP A 64 20.38 -14.66 10.99
C ASP A 64 19.58 -14.49 12.29
N ASP A 65 20.11 -13.76 13.28
CA ASP A 65 19.38 -13.43 14.52
C ASP A 65 18.10 -12.59 14.25
N ILE A 66 18.18 -11.63 13.31
CA ILE A 66 17.03 -10.81 12.90
C ILE A 66 15.96 -11.64 12.18
N LEU A 67 16.34 -12.65 11.41
CA LEU A 67 15.41 -13.52 10.69
C LEU A 67 14.97 -14.75 11.50
N ASP A 68 15.58 -15.00 12.66
CA ASP A 68 15.23 -16.12 13.54
C ASP A 68 13.81 -15.93 14.12
N PRO A 69 12.88 -16.85 13.83
CA PRO A 69 11.51 -16.81 14.36
C PRO A 69 11.44 -17.13 15.86
N THR A 70 12.47 -17.72 16.45
CA THR A 70 12.53 -18.02 17.90
C THR A 70 12.88 -16.79 18.73
N LEU A 71 13.47 -15.77 18.10
CA LEU A 71 13.77 -14.49 18.74
C LEU A 71 12.51 -13.61 18.72
N GLU A 72 11.69 -13.76 19.77
CA GLU A 72 10.53 -12.90 19.99
C GLU A 72 10.94 -11.44 20.18
N GLY A 73 10.40 -10.56 19.34
CA GLY A 73 10.52 -9.13 19.51
C GLY A 73 9.44 -8.56 20.43
N TRP A 74 9.79 -7.52 21.18
CA TRP A 74 8.90 -6.87 22.14
C TRP A 74 8.70 -5.39 21.80
N ASP A 75 7.59 -4.83 22.27
CA ASP A 75 7.39 -3.38 22.33
C ASP A 75 7.38 -2.94 23.81
N VAL A 76 8.52 -2.41 24.25
CA VAL A 76 8.72 -1.96 25.62
C VAL A 76 7.97 -0.65 25.90
N SER A 77 7.62 0.13 24.86
CA SER A 77 6.90 1.40 25.03
C SER A 77 5.49 1.18 25.58
N THR A 78 4.87 0.06 25.24
CA THR A 78 3.51 -0.29 25.67
C THR A 78 3.49 -1.32 26.80
N ALA A 79 4.50 -2.19 26.86
CA ALA A 79 4.68 -3.19 27.91
C ALA A 79 5.94 -2.92 28.76
N PRO A 80 5.94 -1.89 29.64
CA PRO A 80 7.13 -1.51 30.41
C PRO A 80 7.62 -2.62 31.36
N LYS A 81 6.73 -3.53 31.77
CA LYS A 81 7.08 -4.71 32.58
C LYS A 81 7.98 -5.72 31.85
N ALA A 82 7.99 -5.68 30.52
CA ALA A 82 8.86 -6.52 29.70
C ALA A 82 10.30 -6.00 29.63
N LYS A 83 10.55 -4.71 29.96
CA LYS A 83 11.86 -4.04 29.86
C LYS A 83 12.97 -4.91 30.46
N ASP A 84 12.85 -5.30 31.72
CA ASP A 84 13.90 -6.05 32.44
C ASP A 84 14.18 -7.42 31.82
N ILE A 85 13.13 -8.10 31.33
CA ILE A 85 13.24 -9.42 30.70
C ILE A 85 13.99 -9.31 29.37
N VAL A 86 13.59 -8.35 28.53
CA VAL A 86 14.21 -8.11 27.23
C VAL A 86 15.65 -7.64 27.39
N MET A 87 15.91 -6.77 28.37
CA MET A 87 17.25 -6.25 28.65
C MET A 87 18.22 -7.35 29.12
N SER A 88 17.72 -8.28 29.93
CA SER A 88 18.48 -9.47 30.34
C SER A 88 18.79 -10.37 29.14
N LYS A 89 17.83 -10.63 28.24
CA LYS A 89 18.03 -11.40 27.01
C LYS A 89 19.06 -10.73 26.09
N ALA A 90 18.92 -9.43 25.83
CA ALA A 90 19.83 -8.67 24.98
C ALA A 90 21.27 -8.71 25.52
N SER A 91 21.45 -8.60 26.84
CA SER A 91 22.76 -8.66 27.49
C SER A 91 23.45 -10.02 27.39
N GLN A 92 22.69 -11.10 27.14
CA GLN A 92 23.23 -12.45 26.93
C GLN A 92 23.68 -12.71 25.49
N MET A 93 23.23 -11.89 24.53
CA MET A 93 23.62 -12.02 23.12
C MET A 93 25.09 -11.64 22.93
N VAL A 94 25.83 -12.46 22.17
CA VAL A 94 27.27 -12.26 21.94
C VAL A 94 27.56 -10.88 21.34
N VAL A 95 26.68 -10.40 20.45
CA VAL A 95 26.80 -9.14 19.72
C VAL A 95 26.82 -7.92 20.67
N PHE A 96 26.07 -7.99 21.77
CA PHE A 96 25.89 -6.86 22.71
C PHE A 96 26.58 -7.08 24.07
N LYS A 97 27.18 -8.25 24.26
CA LYS A 97 27.82 -8.65 25.49
C LYS A 97 28.87 -7.62 25.89
N ASN A 98 28.84 -7.20 27.16
CA ASN A 98 29.71 -6.19 27.78
C ASN A 98 29.49 -4.73 27.36
N ILE A 99 28.68 -4.42 26.34
CA ILE A 99 28.44 -3.03 25.90
C ILE A 99 27.16 -2.47 26.50
N ILE A 100 26.07 -3.25 26.55
CA ILE A 100 24.79 -2.80 27.13
C ILE A 100 24.95 -2.18 28.54
N PRO A 101 25.72 -2.77 29.48
CA PRO A 101 25.89 -2.20 30.82
C PRO A 101 26.65 -0.87 30.87
N THR A 102 27.33 -0.48 29.78
CA THR A 102 28.12 0.75 29.71
C THR A 102 27.32 1.96 29.25
N ILE A 103 26.10 1.75 28.74
CA ILE A 103 25.25 2.82 28.22
C ILE A 103 24.42 3.42 29.35
N GLU A 104 24.33 4.74 29.37
CA GLU A 104 23.54 5.50 30.34
C GLU A 104 22.05 5.21 30.22
N GLU A 105 21.35 5.15 31.37
CA GLU A 105 19.92 4.85 31.42
C GLU A 105 19.07 5.91 30.69
N GLU A 106 19.51 7.16 30.65
CA GLU A 106 18.82 8.26 29.96
C GLU A 106 18.67 8.01 28.45
N ILE A 107 19.68 7.41 27.82
CA ILE A 107 19.66 7.08 26.37
C ILE A 107 18.64 5.95 26.11
N TRP A 108 18.57 4.97 27.00
CA TRP A 108 17.58 3.90 26.92
C TRP A 108 16.16 4.43 27.11
N GLU A 109 15.95 5.31 28.10
CA GLU A 109 14.66 5.97 28.30
C GLU A 109 14.25 6.80 27.09
N GLN A 110 15.16 7.55 26.47
CA GLN A 110 14.89 8.25 25.22
C GLN A 110 14.45 7.28 24.11
N PHE A 111 15.18 6.19 23.90
CA PHE A 111 14.81 5.17 22.91
C PHE A 111 13.43 4.53 23.16
N PHE A 112 13.06 4.31 24.41
CA PHE A 112 11.76 3.69 24.75
C PHE A 112 10.58 4.68 24.68
N THR A 113 10.84 5.97 24.88
CA THR A 113 9.78 7.00 24.93
C THR A 113 9.56 7.71 23.61
N GLU A 114 10.59 7.86 22.78
CA GLU A 114 10.50 8.60 21.52
C GLU A 114 9.60 7.90 20.48
N GLU A 115 8.89 8.71 19.70
CA GLU A 115 7.94 8.21 18.69
C GLU A 115 8.65 7.59 17.48
N ILE A 116 9.76 8.19 17.06
CA ILE A 116 10.62 7.73 15.96
C ILE A 116 11.89 7.11 16.58
N ALA A 117 11.68 6.06 17.35
CA ALA A 117 12.74 5.44 18.16
C ALA A 117 13.92 4.92 17.33
N GLU A 118 13.70 4.55 16.07
CA GLU A 118 14.76 4.13 15.16
C GLU A 118 15.82 5.21 14.89
N ASN A 119 15.52 6.49 15.20
CA ASN A 119 16.49 7.59 15.13
C ASN A 119 17.28 7.80 16.43
N PHE A 120 16.85 7.18 17.53
CA PHE A 120 17.42 7.34 18.87
C PHE A 120 17.95 6.02 19.44
N VAL A 121 18.34 5.08 18.56
CA VAL A 121 18.83 3.77 18.99
C VAL A 121 20.16 3.90 19.73
N PRO A 122 20.32 3.29 20.91
CA PRO A 122 21.56 3.33 21.66
C PRO A 122 22.73 2.74 20.88
N SER A 123 23.89 3.42 20.91
CA SER A 123 25.09 2.98 20.19
C SER A 123 25.80 1.83 20.91
N VAL A 124 25.29 0.61 20.75
CA VAL A 124 25.83 -0.64 21.32
C VAL A 124 26.98 -1.25 20.51
N TRP A 125 27.93 -0.42 20.08
CA TRP A 125 29.07 -0.83 19.26
C TRP A 125 30.30 0.03 19.53
N GLU A 126 31.48 -0.50 19.22
CA GLU A 126 32.72 0.25 19.29
C GLU A 126 32.88 1.17 18.08
N ASP A 127 33.63 2.26 18.23
CA ASP A 127 33.94 3.21 17.15
C ASP A 127 34.69 2.59 15.96
N SER A 128 35.30 1.42 16.17
CA SER A 128 36.00 0.61 15.16
C SER A 128 35.05 -0.23 14.28
N THR A 129 33.77 -0.35 14.65
CA THR A 129 32.80 -1.21 13.96
C THR A 129 32.44 -0.66 12.58
N GLU A 130 32.31 -1.51 11.57
CA GLU A 130 31.91 -1.09 10.22
C GLU A 130 30.49 -0.50 10.17
N ALA A 131 30.24 0.41 9.22
CA ALA A 131 28.99 1.16 9.17
C ALA A 131 27.73 0.28 9.03
N PHE A 132 27.78 -0.76 8.19
CA PHE A 132 26.66 -1.69 8.02
C PHE A 132 26.41 -2.54 9.27
N ASP A 133 27.47 -2.94 9.97
CA ASP A 133 27.34 -3.70 11.21
C ASP A 133 26.71 -2.86 12.33
N ARG A 134 27.00 -1.55 12.39
CA ARG A 134 26.31 -0.62 13.29
C ARG A 134 24.81 -0.57 12.99
N GLN A 135 24.44 -0.49 11.71
CA GLN A 135 23.02 -0.46 11.31
C GLN A 135 22.30 -1.78 11.60
N LEU A 136 22.96 -2.93 11.36
CA LEU A 136 22.40 -4.25 11.70
C LEU A 136 22.21 -4.42 13.21
N ARG A 137 23.18 -3.98 14.02
CA ARG A 137 23.07 -3.96 15.48
C ARG A 137 21.91 -3.08 15.95
N SER A 138 21.78 -1.90 15.35
CA SER A 138 20.66 -0.98 15.59
C SER A 138 19.32 -1.63 15.25
N LEU A 139 19.21 -2.27 14.08
CA LEU A 139 18.01 -2.98 13.65
C LEU A 139 17.64 -4.13 14.59
N LEU A 140 18.63 -4.88 15.07
CA LEU A 140 18.43 -5.94 16.04
C LEU A 140 17.93 -5.40 17.40
N LEU A 141 18.43 -4.25 17.87
CA LEU A 141 17.88 -3.59 19.06
C LEU A 141 16.42 -3.17 18.86
N VAL A 142 16.09 -2.59 17.70
CA VAL A 142 14.69 -2.25 17.38
C VAL A 142 13.82 -3.52 17.36
N LYS A 143 14.30 -4.64 16.78
CA LYS A 143 13.60 -5.93 16.84
C LYS A 143 13.35 -6.38 18.29
N LEU A 144 14.32 -6.20 19.19
CA LEU A 144 14.18 -6.67 20.57
C LEU A 144 13.23 -5.80 21.40
N PHE A 145 13.33 -4.47 21.29
CA PHE A 145 12.72 -3.53 22.25
C PHE A 145 11.58 -2.67 21.69
N ARG A 146 11.56 -2.43 20.38
CA ARG A 146 10.64 -1.50 19.69
C ARG A 146 10.18 -2.10 18.36
N MET A 147 9.58 -3.28 18.44
CA MET A 147 9.08 -3.97 17.24
C MET A 147 8.09 -3.16 16.42
N ASP A 148 7.37 -2.23 17.05
CA ASP A 148 6.49 -1.26 16.39
C ASP A 148 7.23 -0.41 15.33
N ARG A 149 8.55 -0.20 15.50
CA ARG A 149 9.43 0.54 14.60
C ARG A 149 10.35 -0.36 13.76
N PHE A 150 10.20 -1.69 13.82
CA PHE A 150 11.08 -2.61 13.10
C PHE A 150 11.01 -2.43 11.58
N VAL A 151 9.81 -2.29 11.02
CA VAL A 151 9.61 -2.11 9.58
C VAL A 151 10.27 -0.84 9.05
N PRO A 152 9.99 0.36 9.61
CA PRO A 152 10.71 1.58 9.23
C PRO A 152 12.23 1.48 9.39
N ALA A 153 12.71 0.85 10.47
CA ALA A 153 14.14 0.65 10.70
C ALA A 153 14.77 -0.26 9.64
N ALA A 154 14.09 -1.35 9.26
CA ALA A 154 14.52 -2.28 8.23
C ALA A 154 14.53 -1.62 6.85
N GLU A 155 13.50 -0.83 6.52
CA GLU A 155 13.46 -0.04 5.29
C GLU A 155 14.65 0.92 5.21
N ASN A 156 14.97 1.65 6.28
CA ASN A 156 16.12 2.56 6.33
C ASN A 156 17.45 1.84 6.09
N PHE A 157 17.63 0.65 6.68
CA PHE A 157 18.82 -0.18 6.43
C PHE A 157 18.90 -0.60 4.95
N VAL A 158 17.81 -1.14 4.41
CA VAL A 158 17.74 -1.59 3.02
C VAL A 158 17.97 -0.43 2.05
N VAL A 159 17.41 0.75 2.32
CA VAL A 159 17.62 1.97 1.53
C VAL A 159 19.09 2.41 1.56
N THR A 160 19.76 2.28 2.71
CA THR A 160 21.19 2.57 2.80
C THR A 160 22.01 1.58 1.96
N LEU A 161 21.62 0.30 1.95
CA LEU A 161 22.34 -0.78 1.28
C LEU A 161 22.13 -0.81 -0.25
N PHE A 162 20.89 -0.59 -0.69
CA PHE A 162 20.46 -0.75 -2.08
C PHE A 162 19.99 0.54 -2.76
N GLY A 163 19.85 1.63 -2.00
CA GLY A 163 19.27 2.88 -2.50
C GLY A 163 17.74 2.92 -2.39
N ARG A 164 17.17 4.11 -2.59
CA ARG A 164 15.71 4.37 -2.47
C ARG A 164 14.89 3.73 -3.58
N SER A 165 15.49 3.50 -4.75
CA SER A 165 14.83 2.95 -5.95
C SER A 165 14.24 1.55 -5.75
N LEU A 166 14.67 0.81 -4.72
CA LEU A 166 14.13 -0.50 -4.40
C LEU A 166 12.67 -0.44 -3.93
N PHE A 167 12.28 0.64 -3.26
CA PHE A 167 10.95 0.83 -2.68
C PHE A 167 10.10 1.87 -3.42
N GLU A 168 10.58 2.42 -4.53
CA GLU A 168 9.79 3.32 -5.37
C GLU A 168 8.56 2.57 -5.92
N ASP A 169 7.43 3.30 -6.02
CA ASP A 169 6.11 2.77 -6.38
C ASP A 169 6.15 1.87 -7.62
N SER A 170 5.20 0.93 -7.70
CA SER A 170 5.05 0.02 -8.84
C SER A 170 5.17 0.82 -10.14
N GLY A 171 6.18 0.47 -10.95
CA GLY A 171 6.52 1.21 -12.17
C GLY A 171 5.30 1.43 -13.07
N ASP A 172 5.35 2.45 -13.94
CA ASP A 172 4.23 2.80 -14.81
C ASP A 172 3.75 1.53 -15.55
N LEU A 173 2.45 1.22 -15.45
CA LEU A 173 1.84 0.08 -16.13
C LEU A 173 2.16 0.09 -17.63
N LYS A 174 2.35 1.28 -18.21
CA LYS A 174 2.80 1.42 -19.60
C LYS A 174 4.18 0.78 -19.83
N GLU A 175 5.15 1.02 -18.97
CA GLU A 175 6.50 0.46 -19.09
C GLU A 175 6.46 -1.07 -19.01
N VAL A 176 5.63 -1.60 -18.10
CA VAL A 176 5.41 -3.05 -18.00
C VAL A 176 4.82 -3.60 -19.30
N VAL A 177 3.83 -2.92 -19.89
CA VAL A 177 3.22 -3.33 -21.16
C VAL A 177 4.22 -3.33 -22.33
N ASP A 178 5.17 -2.40 -22.32
CA ASP A 178 6.22 -2.27 -23.34
C ASP A 178 7.29 -3.36 -23.19
N GLN A 179 7.57 -3.81 -21.96
CA GLN A 179 8.54 -4.89 -21.66
C GLN A 179 7.99 -6.29 -21.90
N VAL A 180 6.67 -6.48 -21.79
CA VAL A 180 6.02 -7.79 -21.85
C VAL A 180 5.66 -8.18 -23.29
N THR A 181 5.83 -9.46 -23.62
CA THR A 181 5.51 -10.01 -24.94
C THR A 181 4.01 -10.29 -25.10
N ALA A 182 3.52 -10.41 -26.33
CA ALA A 182 2.10 -10.68 -26.61
C ALA A 182 1.59 -12.02 -26.05
N THR A 183 2.49 -12.98 -25.78
CA THR A 183 2.14 -14.30 -25.23
C THR A 183 2.12 -14.33 -23.70
N THR A 184 2.69 -13.32 -23.05
CA THR A 184 2.77 -13.24 -21.59
C THR A 184 1.64 -12.36 -21.07
N PRO A 185 0.67 -12.90 -20.31
CA PRO A 185 -0.39 -12.10 -19.72
C PRO A 185 0.15 -11.17 -18.63
N ILE A 186 -0.56 -10.06 -18.41
CA ILE A 186 -0.30 -9.14 -17.30
C ILE A 186 -1.38 -9.38 -16.25
N ALA A 187 -0.96 -9.89 -15.10
CA ALA A 187 -1.82 -10.28 -14.00
C ALA A 187 -1.80 -9.19 -12.93
N LEU A 188 -2.90 -8.46 -12.77
CA LEU A 188 -3.10 -7.51 -11.68
C LEU A 188 -3.69 -8.29 -10.51
N SER A 189 -2.83 -8.67 -9.57
CA SER A 189 -3.21 -9.31 -8.32
C SER A 189 -3.44 -8.24 -7.26
N SER A 190 -4.52 -8.32 -6.51
CA SER A 190 -4.83 -7.37 -5.45
C SER A 190 -5.08 -8.04 -4.11
N SER A 191 -5.02 -7.24 -3.04
CA SER A 191 -5.60 -7.62 -1.75
C SER A 191 -7.13 -7.71 -1.89
N PRO A 192 -7.80 -8.61 -1.13
CA PRO A 192 -9.27 -8.69 -1.13
C PRO A 192 -9.93 -7.32 -0.93
N GLY A 193 -10.97 -7.03 -1.71
CA GLY A 193 -11.70 -5.74 -1.64
C GLY A 193 -11.05 -4.57 -2.39
N PHE A 194 -9.88 -4.75 -2.99
CA PHE A 194 -9.26 -3.79 -3.90
C PHE A 194 -9.29 -4.33 -5.34
N ASP A 195 -9.71 -3.53 -6.32
CA ASP A 195 -9.67 -3.91 -7.74
C ASP A 195 -8.77 -2.95 -8.52
N ALA A 196 -7.63 -3.43 -9.00
CA ALA A 196 -6.68 -2.63 -9.76
C ALA A 196 -7.08 -2.45 -11.24
N SER A 197 -8.25 -2.93 -11.67
CA SER A 197 -8.68 -2.90 -13.07
C SER A 197 -8.81 -1.47 -13.64
N TYR A 198 -9.12 -0.48 -12.80
CA TYR A 198 -9.20 0.94 -13.20
C TYR A 198 -7.87 1.48 -13.74
N LYS A 199 -6.72 0.93 -13.29
CA LYS A 199 -5.39 1.34 -13.79
C LYS A 199 -5.21 0.93 -15.25
N VAL A 200 -5.78 -0.21 -15.66
CA VAL A 200 -5.81 -0.66 -17.06
C VAL A 200 -6.74 0.22 -17.87
N ASP A 201 -7.95 0.49 -17.37
CA ASP A 201 -8.93 1.36 -18.05
C ASP A 201 -8.32 2.76 -18.31
N GLY A 202 -7.64 3.34 -17.31
CA GLY A 202 -6.91 4.60 -17.46
C GLY A 202 -5.73 4.53 -18.45
N LEU A 203 -5.00 3.42 -18.51
CA LEU A 203 -3.92 3.24 -19.50
C LEU A 203 -4.47 3.16 -20.93
N VAL A 204 -5.58 2.42 -21.11
CA VAL A 204 -6.26 2.27 -22.41
C VAL A 204 -6.70 3.63 -22.94
N GLU A 205 -7.26 4.49 -22.08
CA GLU A 205 -7.65 5.86 -22.43
C GLU A 205 -6.43 6.70 -22.83
N ARG A 206 -5.36 6.68 -22.03
CA ARG A 206 -4.12 7.44 -22.31
C ARG A 206 -3.45 7.03 -23.61
N MET A 207 -3.47 5.73 -23.94
CA MET A 207 -2.82 5.19 -25.13
C MET A 207 -3.73 5.18 -26.36
N HIS A 208 -5.00 5.58 -26.21
CA HIS A 208 -6.04 5.43 -27.23
C HIS A 208 -6.11 4.00 -27.81
N ALA A 209 -5.91 3.00 -26.94
CA ALA A 209 -5.95 1.59 -27.32
C ALA A 209 -7.39 1.08 -27.38
N THR A 210 -7.65 0.07 -28.22
CA THR A 210 -8.93 -0.65 -28.21
C THR A 210 -8.83 -1.80 -27.22
N CYS A 211 -9.67 -1.79 -26.18
CA CYS A 211 -9.69 -2.84 -25.16
C CYS A 211 -11.11 -3.40 -24.96
N ALA A 212 -11.26 -4.73 -25.03
CA ALA A 212 -12.49 -5.41 -24.62
C ALA A 212 -12.46 -5.65 -23.10
N ASN A 213 -13.53 -5.26 -22.40
CA ASN A 213 -13.63 -5.39 -20.95
C ASN A 213 -14.68 -6.45 -20.58
N ILE A 214 -14.25 -7.54 -19.95
CA ILE A 214 -15.09 -8.70 -19.64
C ILE A 214 -15.01 -8.99 -18.14
N ALA A 215 -16.15 -9.00 -17.45
CA ALA A 215 -16.21 -9.42 -16.05
C ALA A 215 -16.56 -10.91 -15.94
N MET A 216 -15.78 -11.65 -15.15
CA MET A 216 -16.10 -13.03 -14.79
C MET A 216 -17.12 -13.06 -13.66
N GLY A 217 -18.01 -14.05 -13.68
CA GLY A 217 -19.08 -14.21 -12.68
C GLY A 217 -20.41 -14.72 -13.24
N SER A 218 -20.61 -14.64 -14.55
CA SER A 218 -21.73 -15.28 -15.25
C SER A 218 -21.24 -16.34 -16.24
N ASN A 219 -22.14 -17.25 -16.63
CA ASN A 219 -21.84 -18.25 -17.66
C ASN A 219 -21.60 -17.61 -19.04
N GLU A 220 -22.26 -16.48 -19.36
CA GLU A 220 -21.96 -15.75 -20.61
C GLU A 220 -20.56 -15.13 -20.59
N GLY A 221 -20.06 -14.74 -19.41
CA GLY A 221 -18.73 -14.16 -19.24
C GLY A 221 -17.61 -15.08 -19.72
N LEU A 222 -17.74 -16.39 -19.49
CA LEU A 222 -16.74 -17.40 -19.89
C LEU A 222 -16.60 -17.50 -21.43
N GLU A 223 -17.73 -17.64 -22.14
CA GLU A 223 -17.74 -17.73 -23.59
C GLU A 223 -17.34 -16.41 -24.24
N SER A 224 -17.79 -15.29 -23.67
CA SER A 224 -17.47 -13.96 -24.17
C SER A 224 -15.97 -13.67 -24.04
N ALA A 225 -15.35 -14.06 -22.92
CA ALA A 225 -13.91 -13.91 -22.73
C ALA A 225 -13.10 -14.69 -23.76
N ASP A 226 -13.46 -15.95 -24.02
CA ASP A 226 -12.75 -16.78 -25.00
C ASP A 226 -12.87 -16.21 -26.43
N LYS A 227 -14.05 -15.72 -26.81
CA LYS A 227 -14.25 -15.03 -28.10
C LYS A 227 -13.45 -13.74 -28.17
N ALA A 228 -13.47 -12.93 -27.11
CA ALA A 228 -12.73 -11.67 -27.04
C ALA A 228 -11.22 -11.89 -27.16
N ILE A 229 -10.67 -12.88 -26.45
CA ILE A 229 -9.24 -13.22 -26.50
C ILE A 229 -8.83 -13.67 -27.90
N ASN A 230 -9.60 -14.58 -28.54
CA ASN A 230 -9.27 -15.05 -29.89
C ASN A 230 -9.33 -13.92 -30.92
N ASN A 231 -10.36 -13.08 -30.86
CA ASN A 231 -10.50 -11.93 -31.76
C ASN A 231 -9.39 -10.90 -31.54
N ALA A 232 -9.04 -10.62 -30.29
CA ALA A 232 -7.99 -9.68 -29.94
C ALA A 232 -6.61 -10.20 -30.33
N ALA A 233 -6.36 -11.50 -30.16
CA ALA A 233 -5.13 -12.14 -30.60
C ALA A 233 -4.95 -12.06 -32.12
N ALA A 234 -6.04 -12.16 -32.89
CA ALA A 234 -6.00 -12.02 -34.35
C ALA A 234 -5.83 -10.57 -34.81
N THR A 235 -6.45 -9.61 -34.13
CA THR A 235 -6.49 -8.19 -34.53
C THR A 235 -5.40 -7.32 -33.89
N GLY A 236 -4.75 -7.80 -32.83
CA GLY A 236 -3.78 -7.02 -32.07
C GLY A 236 -4.38 -5.99 -31.11
N THR A 237 -5.62 -6.22 -30.65
CA THR A 237 -6.29 -5.37 -29.65
C THR A 237 -6.07 -5.91 -28.23
N TRP A 238 -6.48 -5.16 -27.21
CA TRP A 238 -6.28 -5.53 -25.81
C TRP A 238 -7.53 -6.18 -25.22
N VAL A 239 -7.35 -7.01 -24.20
CA VAL A 239 -8.46 -7.61 -23.44
C VAL A 239 -8.17 -7.48 -21.96
N LEU A 240 -9.14 -6.98 -21.21
CA LEU A 240 -9.15 -6.96 -19.75
C LEU A 240 -10.23 -7.91 -19.25
N VAL A 241 -9.81 -8.95 -18.54
CA VAL A 241 -10.71 -9.90 -17.89
C VAL A 241 -10.69 -9.63 -16.39
N LYS A 242 -11.81 -9.16 -15.84
CA LYS A 242 -11.97 -8.82 -14.41
C LYS A 242 -12.44 -10.03 -13.60
N ASN A 243 -12.06 -10.07 -12.33
CA ASN A 243 -12.47 -11.05 -11.33
C ASN A 243 -12.20 -12.51 -11.70
N VAL A 244 -11.05 -12.80 -12.33
CA VAL A 244 -10.77 -14.16 -12.85
C VAL A 244 -10.65 -15.23 -11.75
N HIS A 245 -10.40 -14.82 -10.50
CA HIS A 245 -10.40 -15.68 -9.32
C HIS A 245 -11.77 -16.35 -9.04
N LEU A 246 -12.87 -15.80 -9.59
CA LEU A 246 -14.21 -16.40 -9.51
C LEU A 246 -14.38 -17.61 -10.46
N ALA A 247 -13.50 -17.78 -11.45
CA ALA A 247 -13.58 -18.82 -12.47
C ALA A 247 -12.29 -19.66 -12.58
N PRO A 248 -11.90 -20.42 -11.53
CA PRO A 248 -10.63 -21.16 -11.50
C PRO A 248 -10.52 -22.26 -12.58
N SER A 249 -11.63 -22.90 -12.95
CA SER A 249 -11.66 -23.90 -14.04
C SER A 249 -11.35 -23.29 -15.41
N TRP A 250 -11.81 -22.05 -15.63
CA TRP A 250 -11.51 -21.30 -16.84
C TRP A 250 -10.04 -20.88 -16.88
N LEU A 251 -9.46 -20.46 -15.75
CA LEU A 251 -8.02 -20.12 -15.66
C LEU A 251 -7.11 -21.30 -16.04
N GLN A 252 -7.45 -22.53 -15.62
CA GLN A 252 -6.71 -23.74 -16.00
C GLN A 252 -6.79 -24.00 -17.52
N SER A 253 -7.93 -23.67 -18.14
CA SER A 253 -8.11 -23.83 -19.58
C SER A 253 -7.40 -22.72 -20.36
N LEU A 254 -7.40 -21.50 -19.81
CA LEU A 254 -6.71 -20.35 -20.39
C LEU A 254 -5.20 -20.59 -20.48
N GLU A 255 -4.57 -21.12 -19.43
CA GLU A 255 -3.14 -21.44 -19.42
C GLU A 255 -2.74 -22.30 -20.63
N LYS A 256 -3.41 -23.44 -20.84
CA LYS A 256 -3.17 -24.32 -22.00
C LYS A 256 -3.40 -23.62 -23.35
N ARG A 257 -4.37 -22.69 -23.41
CA ARG A 257 -4.67 -21.96 -24.64
C ARG A 257 -3.59 -20.94 -24.96
N LEU A 258 -3.10 -20.21 -23.96
CA LEU A 258 -2.03 -19.22 -24.14
C LEU A 258 -0.76 -19.84 -24.73
N ASP A 259 -0.41 -21.05 -24.29
CA ASP A 259 0.75 -21.79 -24.82
C ASP A 259 0.63 -22.14 -26.32
N SER A 260 -0.60 -22.32 -26.81
CA SER A 260 -0.87 -22.66 -28.21
C SER A 260 -1.21 -21.45 -29.09
N LEU A 261 -1.45 -20.29 -28.47
CA LEU A 261 -1.84 -19.07 -29.15
C LEU A 261 -0.62 -18.45 -29.86
N LYS A 262 -0.83 -18.00 -31.10
CA LYS A 262 0.14 -17.19 -31.85
C LYS A 262 -0.44 -15.80 -32.07
N PRO A 263 -0.41 -14.92 -31.05
CA PRO A 263 -1.07 -13.63 -31.12
C PRO A 263 -0.29 -12.63 -31.98
N HIS A 264 -1.00 -11.62 -32.47
CA HIS A 264 -0.42 -10.42 -33.06
C HIS A 264 0.50 -9.70 -32.04
N ALA A 265 1.58 -9.07 -32.50
CA ALA A 265 2.60 -8.46 -31.61
C ALA A 265 2.04 -7.38 -30.66
N ASN A 266 0.97 -6.68 -31.06
CA ASN A 266 0.32 -5.64 -30.25
C ASN A 266 -0.74 -6.18 -29.26
N PHE A 267 -1.07 -7.47 -29.33
CA PHE A 267 -2.03 -8.07 -28.41
C PHE A 267 -1.50 -8.01 -26.98
N ARG A 268 -2.37 -7.62 -26.05
CA ARG A 268 -2.09 -7.62 -24.61
C ARG A 268 -3.29 -8.18 -23.87
N LEU A 269 -3.04 -9.14 -22.98
CA LEU A 269 -4.05 -9.74 -22.10
C LEU A 269 -3.82 -9.29 -20.67
N PHE A 270 -4.79 -8.60 -20.09
CA PHE A 270 -4.82 -8.20 -18.70
C PHE A 270 -5.81 -9.07 -17.92
N LEU A 271 -5.40 -9.55 -16.75
CA LEU A 271 -6.22 -10.33 -15.84
C LEU A 271 -6.28 -9.59 -14.49
N SER A 272 -7.47 -9.15 -14.05
CA SER A 272 -7.66 -8.64 -12.69
C SER A 272 -8.17 -9.75 -11.76
N MET A 273 -7.52 -9.90 -10.60
CA MET A 273 -7.87 -10.90 -9.59
C MET A 273 -7.45 -10.50 -8.19
N GLU A 274 -8.19 -11.01 -7.21
CA GLU A 274 -7.75 -11.03 -5.83
C GLU A 274 -6.80 -12.20 -5.58
N SER A 275 -5.87 -11.99 -4.66
CA SER A 275 -4.91 -13.01 -4.23
C SER A 275 -5.64 -14.22 -3.64
N SER A 276 -5.58 -15.37 -4.33
CA SER A 276 -6.34 -16.57 -3.95
C SER A 276 -5.56 -17.85 -4.24
N PRO A 277 -5.61 -18.86 -3.34
CA PRO A 277 -4.94 -20.15 -3.56
C PRO A 277 -5.60 -20.96 -4.69
N LYS A 278 -6.77 -20.53 -5.19
CA LYS A 278 -7.48 -21.18 -6.30
C LYS A 278 -6.86 -20.85 -7.66
N ILE A 279 -5.97 -19.85 -7.74
CA ILE A 279 -5.34 -19.42 -8.99
C ILE A 279 -4.25 -20.46 -9.38
N PRO A 280 -4.25 -20.97 -10.62
CA PRO A 280 -3.23 -21.92 -11.05
C PRO A 280 -1.81 -21.33 -11.01
N VAL A 281 -0.89 -22.03 -10.34
CA VAL A 281 0.52 -21.60 -10.19
C VAL A 281 1.21 -21.42 -11.54
N ASN A 282 0.90 -22.26 -12.53
CA ASN A 282 1.48 -22.15 -13.86
C ASN A 282 1.07 -20.85 -14.57
N LEU A 283 -0.18 -20.41 -14.39
CA LEU A 283 -0.65 -19.13 -14.94
C LEU A 283 0.12 -17.97 -14.33
N ILE A 284 0.30 -17.96 -13.01
CA ILE A 284 1.10 -16.96 -12.30
C ILE A 284 2.53 -16.95 -12.84
N ARG A 285 3.16 -18.12 -13.03
CA ARG A 285 4.52 -18.23 -13.59
C ARG A 285 4.64 -17.76 -15.04
N ALA A 286 3.60 -17.99 -15.84
CA ALA A 286 3.54 -17.59 -17.24
C ALA A 286 3.19 -16.11 -17.42
N SER A 287 2.73 -15.43 -16.36
CA SER A 287 2.27 -14.04 -16.38
C SER A 287 3.27 -13.10 -15.73
N ARG A 288 3.26 -11.83 -16.15
CA ARG A 288 3.86 -10.74 -15.38
C ARG A 288 2.86 -10.33 -14.30
N VAL A 289 3.12 -10.73 -13.06
CA VAL A 289 2.25 -10.42 -11.91
C VAL A 289 2.63 -9.07 -11.32
N LEU A 290 1.65 -8.19 -11.22
CA LEU A 290 1.71 -6.91 -10.55
C LEU A 290 0.78 -6.98 -9.33
N MET A 291 1.36 -6.85 -8.15
CA MET A 291 0.65 -6.77 -6.89
C MET A 291 0.26 -5.32 -6.64
N TYR A 292 -1.04 -5.10 -6.45
CA TYR A 292 -1.58 -3.82 -6.03
C TYR A 292 -2.26 -3.98 -4.68
N GLU A 293 -1.82 -3.16 -3.74
CA GLU A 293 -2.43 -3.05 -2.43
C GLU A 293 -3.01 -1.65 -2.29
N GLN A 294 -3.99 -1.50 -1.40
CA GLN A 294 -4.42 -0.17 -1.01
C GLN A 294 -3.21 0.61 -0.47
N PRO A 295 -2.92 1.80 -1.01
CA PRO A 295 -1.77 2.58 -0.60
C PRO A 295 -1.82 2.83 0.91
N ALA A 296 -0.68 2.64 1.58
CA ALA A 296 -0.55 2.87 3.01
C ALA A 296 -0.49 4.37 3.32
N GLY A 297 -1.27 4.80 4.31
CA GLY A 297 -1.33 6.18 4.74
C GLY A 297 -2.34 7.02 3.95
N ILE A 298 -3.00 7.93 4.68
CA ILE A 298 -4.02 8.83 4.15
C ILE A 298 -3.53 9.62 2.94
N ARG A 299 -2.29 10.09 2.98
CA ARG A 299 -1.75 10.95 1.94
C ARG A 299 -1.60 10.25 0.60
N ALA A 300 -1.09 9.03 0.60
CA ALA A 300 -0.94 8.23 -0.61
C ALA A 300 -2.32 7.86 -1.18
N ASN A 301 -3.24 7.48 -0.30
CA ASN A 301 -4.63 7.20 -0.64
C ASN A 301 -5.34 8.42 -1.26
N MET A 302 -5.31 9.57 -0.57
CA MET A 302 -5.87 10.83 -1.10
C MET A 302 -5.28 11.21 -2.45
N LYS A 303 -3.97 11.03 -2.66
CA LYS A 303 -3.32 11.33 -3.94
C LYS A 303 -3.87 10.44 -5.04
N ASP A 304 -4.01 9.13 -4.80
CA ASP A 304 -4.58 8.17 -5.76
C ASP A 304 -6.06 8.52 -6.06
N SER A 305 -6.89 8.67 -5.03
CA SER A 305 -8.32 8.99 -5.19
C SER A 305 -8.58 10.35 -5.84
N LEU A 306 -7.76 11.37 -5.54
CA LEU A 306 -7.90 12.69 -6.15
C LEU A 306 -7.42 12.68 -7.62
N SER A 307 -6.44 11.84 -7.95
CA SER A 307 -5.96 11.70 -9.32
C SER A 307 -7.04 11.16 -10.26
N SER A 308 -7.88 10.23 -9.79
CA SER A 308 -8.99 9.68 -10.58
C SER A 308 -10.06 10.71 -10.92
N LEU A 309 -10.29 11.69 -10.03
CA LEU A 309 -11.28 12.76 -10.21
C LEU A 309 -10.72 14.04 -10.84
N SER A 310 -9.43 14.05 -11.21
CA SER A 310 -8.71 15.27 -11.63
C SER A 310 -9.38 16.05 -12.76
N LEU A 311 -9.85 15.34 -13.78
CA LEU A 311 -10.55 15.92 -14.93
C LEU A 311 -11.95 16.43 -14.54
N ARG A 312 -12.66 15.73 -13.66
CA ARG A 312 -14.03 16.11 -13.22
C ARG A 312 -13.98 17.37 -12.38
N ALA A 313 -13.01 17.48 -11.48
CA ALA A 313 -12.80 18.63 -10.60
C ALA A 313 -12.47 19.93 -11.35
N SER A 314 -11.86 19.82 -12.54
CA SER A 314 -11.49 20.97 -13.36
C SER A 314 -12.70 21.62 -14.05
N LYS A 315 -13.88 20.97 -14.03
CA LYS A 315 -15.12 21.50 -14.58
C LYS A 315 -15.82 22.40 -13.53
N PRO A 316 -16.49 23.48 -13.95
CA PRO A 316 -17.22 24.35 -13.04
C PRO A 316 -18.34 23.59 -12.29
N PRO A 317 -18.70 24.03 -11.07
CA PRO A 317 -18.20 25.23 -10.37
C PRO A 317 -16.85 25.01 -9.66
N VAL A 318 -16.09 26.08 -9.42
CA VAL A 318 -14.74 26.01 -8.82
C VAL A 318 -14.71 25.36 -7.44
N GLU A 319 -15.80 25.47 -6.67
CA GLU A 319 -15.95 24.87 -5.35
C GLU A 319 -15.99 23.33 -5.40
N LYS A 320 -16.31 22.74 -6.56
CA LYS A 320 -16.39 21.29 -6.74
C LYS A 320 -15.06 20.58 -6.45
N ALA A 321 -13.94 21.20 -6.82
CA ALA A 321 -12.62 20.65 -6.55
C ALA A 321 -12.37 20.48 -5.04
N ARG A 322 -12.83 21.43 -4.22
CA ARG A 322 -12.73 21.36 -2.76
C ARG A 322 -13.66 20.30 -2.17
N ILE A 323 -14.86 20.12 -2.72
CA ILE A 323 -15.77 19.03 -2.31
C ILE A 323 -15.13 17.66 -2.57
N TYR A 324 -14.48 17.48 -3.74
CA TYR A 324 -13.78 16.22 -4.01
C TYR A 324 -12.59 16.01 -3.10
N LEU A 325 -11.84 17.06 -2.73
CA LEU A 325 -10.78 16.93 -1.73
C LEU A 325 -11.31 16.39 -0.39
N LEU A 326 -12.46 16.89 0.07
CA LEU A 326 -13.12 16.40 1.29
C LEU A 326 -13.59 14.95 1.14
N LEU A 327 -14.13 14.57 -0.02
CA LEU A 327 -14.51 13.19 -0.31
C LEU A 327 -13.28 12.26 -0.32
N SER A 328 -12.18 12.64 -0.98
CA SER A 328 -10.94 11.87 -1.00
C SER A 328 -10.36 11.73 0.41
N PHE A 329 -10.44 12.77 1.23
CA PHE A 329 -10.02 12.73 2.63
C PHE A 329 -10.88 11.76 3.45
N LEU A 330 -12.21 11.86 3.36
CA LEU A 330 -13.14 10.94 4.02
C LEU A 330 -12.87 9.49 3.61
N HIS A 331 -12.74 9.23 2.30
CA HIS A 331 -12.47 7.90 1.77
C HIS A 331 -11.16 7.32 2.31
N ALA A 332 -10.10 8.12 2.30
CA ALA A 332 -8.80 7.74 2.85
C ALA A 332 -8.87 7.46 4.36
N VAL A 333 -9.58 8.26 5.14
CA VAL A 333 -9.75 8.03 6.60
C VAL A 333 -10.53 6.74 6.85
N VAL A 334 -11.66 6.54 6.14
CA VAL A 334 -12.52 5.37 6.31
C VAL A 334 -11.77 4.07 5.97
N GLN A 335 -11.00 4.06 4.88
CA GLN A 335 -10.16 2.93 4.49
C GLN A 335 -8.98 2.72 5.44
N GLU A 336 -8.28 3.78 5.84
CA GLU A 336 -7.12 3.64 6.73
C GLU A 336 -7.53 3.12 8.11
N ARG A 337 -8.73 3.49 8.60
CA ARG A 337 -9.30 2.90 9.82
C ARG A 337 -9.57 1.40 9.71
N LEU A 338 -9.84 0.84 8.53
CA LEU A 338 -10.00 -0.62 8.36
C LEU A 338 -8.72 -1.40 8.68
N ARG A 339 -7.54 -0.78 8.52
CA ARG A 339 -6.26 -1.39 8.94
C ARG A 339 -6.19 -1.66 10.44
N TYR A 340 -7.02 -0.96 11.23
CA TYR A 340 -7.09 -1.06 12.68
C TYR A 340 -8.35 -1.80 13.17
N ALA A 341 -9.12 -2.41 12.27
CA ALA A 341 -10.24 -3.29 12.64
C ALA A 341 -9.71 -4.66 13.10
N PRO A 342 -10.36 -5.36 14.06
CA PRO A 342 -11.61 -5.02 14.73
C PRO A 342 -11.41 -4.22 16.04
N SER A 343 -10.16 -3.99 16.46
CA SER A 343 -9.85 -3.60 17.84
C SER A 343 -9.97 -2.10 18.11
N LEU A 344 -9.72 -1.25 17.11
CA LEU A 344 -9.60 0.19 17.31
C LEU A 344 -10.28 1.04 16.22
N GLY A 345 -10.18 0.63 14.96
CA GLY A 345 -10.66 1.42 13.82
C GLY A 345 -12.15 1.24 13.53
N TRP A 346 -12.54 0.00 13.25
CA TRP A 346 -13.92 -0.47 13.06
C TRP A 346 -14.07 -1.75 13.84
N LYS A 347 -15.29 -2.17 14.18
CA LYS A 347 -15.52 -3.50 14.76
C LYS A 347 -15.57 -4.58 13.68
N GLY A 348 -16.12 -4.27 12.52
CA GLY A 348 -16.18 -5.16 11.36
C GLY A 348 -15.07 -4.88 10.34
N PHE A 349 -14.76 -5.90 9.54
CA PHE A 349 -13.97 -5.74 8.31
C PHE A 349 -14.91 -5.37 7.17
N TRP A 350 -15.30 -4.10 7.09
CA TRP A 350 -16.15 -3.58 6.03
C TRP A 350 -15.38 -3.43 4.71
N GLU A 351 -16.02 -3.69 3.58
CA GLU A 351 -15.37 -3.59 2.26
C GLU A 351 -15.62 -2.22 1.61
N PHE A 352 -14.94 -1.18 2.09
CA PHE A 352 -14.99 0.14 1.46
C PHE A 352 -14.08 0.19 0.23
N ASN A 353 -14.67 0.33 -0.96
CA ASN A 353 -13.97 0.19 -2.23
C ASN A 353 -14.08 1.44 -3.12
N ASP A 354 -13.34 1.43 -4.23
CA ASP A 354 -13.31 2.55 -5.17
C ASP A 354 -14.66 2.75 -5.90
N SER A 355 -15.50 1.72 -5.96
CA SER A 355 -16.85 1.84 -6.54
C SER A 355 -17.76 2.69 -5.65
N ASP A 356 -17.63 2.59 -4.33
CA ASP A 356 -18.33 3.47 -3.39
C ASP A 356 -17.89 4.92 -3.57
N TYR A 357 -16.58 5.13 -3.75
CA TYR A 357 -15.99 6.43 -4.00
C TYR A 357 -16.49 7.05 -5.31
N GLU A 358 -16.48 6.29 -6.41
CA GLU A 358 -17.03 6.73 -7.70
C GLU A 358 -18.54 7.02 -7.64
N CYS A 359 -19.30 6.22 -6.91
CA CYS A 359 -20.72 6.46 -6.66
C CYS A 359 -20.94 7.79 -5.91
N CYS A 360 -20.15 8.04 -4.85
CA CYS A 360 -20.18 9.30 -4.12
C CYS A 360 -19.78 10.50 -5.00
N ALA A 361 -18.78 10.32 -5.87
CA ALA A 361 -18.37 11.34 -6.82
C ALA A 361 -19.48 11.67 -7.83
N PHE A 362 -20.23 10.67 -8.28
CA PHE A 362 -21.40 10.84 -9.15
C PHE A 362 -22.55 11.57 -8.44
N ILE A 363 -22.83 11.22 -7.17
CA ILE A 363 -23.81 11.93 -6.33
C ILE A 363 -23.43 13.42 -6.23
N ILE A 364 -22.17 13.71 -5.96
CA ILE A 364 -21.65 15.08 -5.87
C ILE A 364 -21.82 15.81 -7.20
N ASP A 365 -21.42 15.21 -8.33
CA ASP A 365 -21.59 15.82 -9.65
C ASP A 365 -23.06 16.16 -9.93
N THR A 366 -23.98 15.26 -9.62
CA THR A 366 -25.41 15.43 -9.86
C THR A 366 -25.97 16.61 -9.08
N TRP A 367 -25.71 16.68 -7.77
CA TRP A 367 -26.27 17.72 -6.91
C TRP A 367 -25.55 19.06 -7.06
N VAL A 368 -24.24 19.06 -7.27
CA VAL A 368 -23.48 20.29 -7.55
C VAL A 368 -23.92 20.89 -8.89
N ALA A 369 -24.11 20.08 -9.95
CA ALA A 369 -24.61 20.57 -11.23
C ALA A 369 -26.03 21.15 -11.12
N SER A 370 -26.90 20.49 -10.36
CA SER A 370 -28.28 20.95 -10.09
C SER A 370 -28.33 22.33 -9.43
N VAL A 371 -27.45 22.59 -8.45
CA VAL A 371 -27.36 23.89 -7.77
C VAL A 371 -26.63 24.94 -8.61
N ALA A 372 -25.57 24.54 -9.33
CA ALA A 372 -24.75 25.46 -10.11
C ALA A 372 -25.51 26.03 -11.31
N GLN A 373 -26.36 25.23 -11.98
CA GLN A 373 -27.12 25.65 -13.16
C GLN A 373 -26.25 26.34 -14.23
N GLY A 374 -25.03 25.84 -14.44
CA GLY A 374 -24.06 26.40 -15.39
C GLY A 374 -23.22 27.58 -14.89
N ARG A 375 -23.37 28.01 -13.62
CA ARG A 375 -22.53 29.05 -13.02
C ARG A 375 -21.10 28.55 -12.77
N SER A 376 -20.13 29.44 -12.90
CA SER A 376 -18.72 29.19 -12.62
C SER A 376 -18.40 29.02 -11.13
N ASN A 377 -19.23 29.57 -10.26
CA ASN A 377 -19.02 29.61 -8.81
C ASN A 377 -20.36 29.57 -8.07
N VAL A 378 -20.36 28.94 -6.89
CA VAL A 378 -21.53 28.75 -6.04
C VAL A 378 -21.12 28.95 -4.59
N ALA A 379 -21.85 29.80 -3.86
CA ALA A 379 -21.63 29.97 -2.43
C ALA A 379 -21.74 28.61 -1.70
N PRO A 380 -20.75 28.19 -0.89
CA PRO A 380 -20.73 26.86 -0.26
C PRO A 380 -21.98 26.53 0.56
N GLN A 381 -22.60 27.54 1.17
CA GLN A 381 -23.84 27.39 1.95
C GLN A 381 -25.06 26.98 1.12
N LYS A 382 -25.02 27.12 -0.22
CA LYS A 382 -26.12 26.75 -1.11
C LYS A 382 -26.10 25.28 -1.51
N PHE A 383 -25.02 24.54 -1.22
CA PHE A 383 -24.99 23.12 -1.50
C PHE A 383 -25.90 22.35 -0.51
N PRO A 384 -26.59 21.29 -0.95
CA PRO A 384 -27.50 20.53 -0.10
C PRO A 384 -26.69 19.56 0.79
N TRP A 385 -25.97 20.11 1.77
CA TRP A 385 -25.06 19.35 2.63
C TRP A 385 -25.73 18.18 3.36
N ASP A 386 -26.93 18.38 3.89
CA ASP A 386 -27.67 17.30 4.56
C ASP A 386 -27.94 16.12 3.63
N LEU A 387 -28.35 16.40 2.39
CA LEU A 387 -28.62 15.39 1.39
C LEU A 387 -27.34 14.67 0.95
N LEU A 388 -26.26 15.41 0.70
CA LEU A 388 -24.95 14.84 0.38
C LEU A 388 -24.48 13.91 1.51
N ARG A 389 -24.57 14.36 2.77
CA ARG A 389 -24.20 13.57 3.94
C ARG A 389 -25.02 12.29 4.05
N THR A 390 -26.34 12.37 3.89
CA THR A 390 -27.19 11.18 3.91
C THR A 390 -26.81 10.21 2.80
N LEU A 391 -26.73 10.65 1.55
CA LEU A 391 -26.45 9.77 0.42
C LEU A 391 -25.05 9.13 0.50
N ILE A 392 -24.05 9.87 0.96
CA ILE A 392 -22.70 9.35 1.19
C ILE A 392 -22.71 8.33 2.35
N THR A 393 -23.42 8.63 3.44
CA THR A 393 -23.53 7.71 4.59
C THR A 393 -24.24 6.42 4.18
N GLU A 394 -25.30 6.48 3.39
CA GLU A 394 -26.00 5.28 2.90
C GLU A 394 -25.13 4.46 1.94
N THR A 395 -24.33 5.12 1.09
CA THR A 395 -23.46 4.44 0.12
C THR A 395 -22.37 3.62 0.81
N TYR A 396 -21.66 4.21 1.79
CA TYR A 396 -20.67 3.47 2.59
C TYR A 396 -21.32 2.57 3.65
N GLY A 397 -22.39 3.05 4.28
CA GLY A 397 -23.05 2.40 5.41
C GLY A 397 -23.92 1.21 5.05
N GLY A 398 -24.32 1.06 3.78
CA GLY A 398 -25.10 -0.11 3.31
C GLY A 398 -24.39 -1.46 3.50
N LYS A 399 -23.10 -1.46 3.82
CA LYS A 399 -22.28 -2.63 4.10
C LYS A 399 -22.08 -2.89 5.60
N ILE A 400 -22.43 -1.93 6.45
CA ILE A 400 -22.19 -1.98 7.90
C ILE A 400 -23.42 -2.57 8.58
N ASP A 401 -23.24 -3.63 9.34
CA ASP A 401 -24.31 -4.21 10.16
C ASP A 401 -24.27 -3.76 11.64
N ASP A 402 -23.13 -3.27 12.13
CA ASP A 402 -22.97 -2.80 13.50
C ASP A 402 -23.43 -1.35 13.68
N ALA A 403 -24.28 -1.12 14.68
CA ALA A 403 -24.89 0.19 14.93
C ALA A 403 -23.89 1.25 15.43
N GLU A 404 -22.82 0.85 16.13
CA GLU A 404 -21.80 1.79 16.61
C GLU A 404 -20.84 2.18 15.48
N ASP A 405 -20.46 1.24 14.62
CA ASP A 405 -19.71 1.51 13.40
C ASP A 405 -20.52 2.42 12.45
N LEU A 406 -21.83 2.17 12.28
CA LEU A 406 -22.67 3.04 11.47
C LEU A 406 -22.77 4.46 12.05
N LYS A 407 -22.83 4.59 13.38
CA LYS A 407 -22.81 5.88 14.06
C LYS A 407 -21.47 6.59 13.84
N LEU A 408 -20.35 5.88 13.98
CA LEU A 408 -19.00 6.40 13.71
C LEU A 408 -18.88 6.91 12.27
N LEU A 409 -19.37 6.15 11.28
CA LEU A 409 -19.39 6.58 9.88
C LEU A 409 -20.17 7.90 9.74
N ASN A 410 -21.35 8.00 10.35
CA ASN A 410 -22.19 9.20 10.31
C ASN A 410 -21.46 10.41 10.92
N ASP A 411 -20.78 10.21 12.06
CA ASP A 411 -20.02 11.26 12.73
C ASP A 411 -18.82 11.73 11.87
N LEU A 412 -18.11 10.81 11.21
CA LEU A 412 -17.02 11.14 10.26
C LEU A 412 -17.54 11.94 9.06
N VAL A 413 -18.64 11.48 8.44
CA VAL A 413 -19.26 12.15 7.28
C VAL A 413 -19.72 13.56 7.67
N ARG A 414 -20.35 13.72 8.84
CA ARG A 414 -20.78 15.04 9.35
C ARG A 414 -19.62 15.99 9.62
N THR A 415 -18.52 15.45 10.13
CA THR A 415 -17.33 16.25 10.47
C THR A 415 -16.66 16.78 9.20
N PHE A 416 -16.47 15.94 8.18
CA PHE A 416 -15.72 16.34 6.98
C PHE A 416 -16.58 17.03 5.91
N MET A 417 -17.84 16.60 5.74
CA MET A 417 -18.75 17.18 4.73
C MET A 417 -19.55 18.34 5.32
N THR A 418 -18.86 19.46 5.55
CA THR A 418 -19.41 20.68 6.17
C THR A 418 -19.10 21.94 5.36
N PRO A 419 -20.00 22.93 5.30
CA PRO A 419 -19.70 24.21 4.67
C PRO A 419 -18.55 24.97 5.36
N ALA A 420 -18.29 24.71 6.64
CA ALA A 420 -17.18 25.32 7.38
C ALA A 420 -15.81 24.95 6.78
N ALA A 421 -15.71 23.83 6.06
CA ALA A 421 -14.49 23.40 5.39
C ALA A 421 -14.06 24.32 4.22
N PHE A 422 -14.84 25.35 3.93
CA PHE A 422 -14.48 26.39 2.97
C PHE A 422 -13.81 27.62 3.60
N GLU A 423 -13.77 27.71 4.93
CA GLU A 423 -13.12 28.79 5.68
C GLU A 423 -11.61 28.55 5.76
N ASP A 424 -10.80 29.61 5.67
CA ASP A 424 -9.33 29.51 5.57
C ASP A 424 -8.67 28.88 6.81
N ASP A 425 -9.27 29.05 8.00
CA ASP A 425 -8.76 28.54 9.28
C ASP A 425 -9.43 27.22 9.71
N HIS A 426 -10.20 26.57 8.83
CA HIS A 426 -10.92 25.37 9.18
C HIS A 426 -9.98 24.18 9.43
N LYS A 427 -9.96 23.71 10.68
CA LYS A 427 -9.25 22.49 11.07
C LYS A 427 -10.14 21.29 10.82
N LEU A 428 -9.75 20.42 9.89
CA LEU A 428 -10.44 19.16 9.61
C LEU A 428 -10.47 18.22 10.83
N ILE A 429 -9.46 18.30 11.70
CA ILE A 429 -9.38 17.52 12.94
C ILE A 429 -9.11 18.47 14.12
N PRO A 430 -10.07 18.67 15.04
CA PRO A 430 -9.86 19.45 16.24
C PRO A 430 -9.04 18.66 17.28
N GLY A 431 -7.98 19.28 17.85
CA GLY A 431 -7.22 18.71 18.98
C GLY A 431 -5.74 18.33 18.71
N ILE A 432 -5.21 18.63 17.52
CA ILE A 432 -3.78 18.48 17.22
C ILE A 432 -3.15 19.89 17.27
N GLU A 433 -2.34 20.15 18.31
CA GLU A 433 -1.68 21.45 18.51
C GLU A 433 -0.40 21.61 17.69
N ASP A 434 0.23 20.51 17.26
CA ASP A 434 1.47 20.51 16.48
C ASP A 434 1.26 19.88 15.09
N GLU A 435 1.50 20.69 14.05
CA GLU A 435 1.44 20.39 12.61
C GLU A 435 0.03 20.24 12.00
N ILE A 436 -0.49 21.37 11.51
CA ILE A 436 -1.86 21.58 11.05
C ILE A 436 -2.02 21.07 9.60
N LEU A 437 -2.91 20.10 9.38
CA LEU A 437 -3.44 19.80 8.05
C LEU A 437 -4.40 20.92 7.62
N LEU A 438 -3.86 22.10 7.30
CA LEU A 438 -4.64 23.19 6.73
C LEU A 438 -5.07 22.80 5.32
N LEU A 439 -6.38 22.90 5.05
CA LEU A 439 -6.87 22.82 3.68
C LEU A 439 -6.29 23.99 2.89
N PRO A 440 -5.68 23.78 1.72
CA PRO A 440 -5.21 24.90 0.92
C PRO A 440 -6.36 25.85 0.61
N SER A 441 -6.16 27.15 0.79
CA SER A 441 -7.09 28.22 0.39
C SER A 441 -7.37 28.27 -1.11
N THR A 442 -6.58 27.53 -1.89
CA THR A 442 -6.64 27.49 -3.34
C THR A 442 -7.81 26.67 -3.87
N THR A 443 -8.23 26.92 -5.10
CA THR A 443 -9.32 26.21 -5.79
C THR A 443 -8.83 25.26 -6.88
N GLY A 444 -7.52 25.21 -7.14
CA GLY A 444 -6.91 24.41 -8.20
C GLY A 444 -6.58 22.98 -7.77
N ILE A 445 -7.02 21.98 -8.53
CA ILE A 445 -6.70 20.57 -8.25
C ILE A 445 -5.20 20.25 -8.29
N ARG A 446 -4.43 20.98 -9.11
CA ARG A 446 -2.97 20.85 -9.17
C ARG A 446 -2.29 21.25 -7.87
N GLU A 447 -2.89 22.19 -7.13
CA GLU A 447 -2.37 22.63 -5.83
C GLU A 447 -2.79 21.66 -4.72
N PHE A 448 -3.97 21.07 -4.82
CA PHE A 448 -4.40 19.96 -3.93
C PHE A 448 -3.53 18.71 -4.10
N GLN A 449 -3.06 18.41 -5.31
CA GLN A 449 -2.10 17.33 -5.55
C GLN A 449 -0.73 17.60 -4.89
N ARG A 450 -0.35 18.87 -4.66
CA ARG A 450 0.89 19.25 -3.94
C ARG A 450 0.80 19.14 -2.43
N VAL A 451 -0.41 19.11 -1.85
CA VAL A 451 -0.58 18.76 -0.42
C VAL A 451 -0.01 17.37 -0.13
N GLY A 452 0.10 16.53 -1.18
CA GLY A 452 0.77 15.24 -1.17
C GLY A 452 2.29 15.23 -1.47
N GLU A 453 2.99 16.37 -1.56
CA GLU A 453 4.45 16.46 -1.84
C GLU A 453 5.34 16.57 -0.57
N PRO A 454 6.56 16.00 -0.58
CA PRO A 454 7.36 15.67 0.63
C PRO A 454 7.80 16.85 1.51
N GLY A 455 7.36 18.08 1.23
CA GLY A 455 7.62 19.27 2.04
C GLY A 455 6.68 19.47 3.24
N CYS A 456 5.47 18.87 3.24
CA CYS A 456 4.63 18.81 4.44
C CYS A 456 5.07 17.62 5.29
N ARG A 457 5.78 17.89 6.38
CA ARG A 457 5.99 16.91 7.46
C ARG A 457 4.61 16.61 8.05
N SER A 458 4.22 15.34 8.03
CA SER A 458 3.07 14.85 8.78
C SER A 458 3.31 13.36 9.06
N GLU A 459 4.21 13.08 10.00
CA GLU A 459 4.41 11.74 10.53
C GLU A 459 3.52 11.53 11.77
N ASN A 460 2.19 11.63 11.64
CA ASN A 460 1.31 10.97 12.61
C ASN A 460 -0.11 10.73 12.11
N PRO A 461 -0.39 9.57 11.53
CA PRO A 461 -1.71 9.31 10.99
C PRO A 461 -2.72 8.91 12.11
N LEU A 462 -2.28 8.46 13.30
CA LEU A 462 -3.15 8.10 14.46
C LEU A 462 -3.97 9.24 15.04
N ARG A 463 -3.38 10.43 15.18
CA ARG A 463 -4.09 11.61 15.69
C ARG A 463 -5.11 12.17 14.70
N ILE A 464 -4.82 12.05 13.40
CA ILE A 464 -5.75 12.39 12.30
C ILE A 464 -7.01 11.51 12.38
N TRP A 465 -6.91 10.32 12.99
CA TRP A 465 -8.00 9.36 13.11
C TRP A 465 -8.88 9.52 14.37
N GLY A 466 -8.59 10.49 15.26
CA GLY A 466 -9.27 10.57 16.56
C GLY A 466 -9.03 9.33 17.45
N LEU A 467 -7.94 8.60 17.19
CA LEU A 467 -7.56 7.38 17.90
C LEU A 467 -6.42 7.68 18.89
N PRO A 468 -6.37 7.04 20.08
CA PRO A 468 -5.27 7.20 21.02
C PRO A 468 -3.92 6.78 20.41
N TRP A 469 -2.89 7.61 20.63
CA TRP A 469 -1.54 7.46 20.06
C TRP A 469 -0.80 6.17 20.43
N LYS A 470 -1.21 5.47 21.50
CA LYS A 470 -0.58 4.22 21.95
C LYS A 470 -0.95 2.99 21.13
N CYS A 471 -1.85 3.09 20.16
CA CYS A 471 -2.54 1.93 19.60
C CYS A 471 -2.14 1.58 18.15
N ARG A 472 -0.86 1.69 17.78
CA ARG A 472 -0.30 1.04 16.57
C ARG A 472 -0.30 -0.51 16.67
N GLU A 473 -0.76 -1.04 17.80
CA GLU A 473 -0.44 -2.33 18.43
C GLU A 473 -1.09 -3.61 17.86
N GLY A 474 -1.72 -3.60 16.69
CA GLY A 474 -2.54 -4.76 16.28
C GLY A 474 -2.00 -5.67 15.18
N TYR A 475 -1.39 -5.12 14.13
CA TYR A 475 -1.51 -5.77 12.81
C TYR A 475 -0.21 -6.06 12.05
N PHE A 476 0.95 -5.70 12.60
CA PHE A 476 2.24 -6.20 12.07
C PHE A 476 2.60 -7.60 12.58
N PHE A 477 1.89 -8.11 13.58
CA PHE A 477 2.22 -9.38 14.21
C PHE A 477 1.38 -10.54 13.67
N GLY A 478 1.81 -10.99 12.50
CA GLY A 478 1.66 -12.36 12.03
C GLY A 478 2.95 -12.78 11.34
N LEU A 479 4.08 -12.65 12.03
CA LEU A 479 5.34 -13.32 11.69
C LEU A 479 5.32 -14.72 12.30
#